data_AF-A0A6J4R0Q0-F1
#
_entry.id   AF-A0A6J4R0Q0-F1
#
_cell.length_a   1.000
_cell.length_b   1.000
_cell.length_c   1.000
_cell.angle_alpha   90.00
_cell.angle_beta   90.00
_cell.angle_gamma   90.00
#
_symmetry.space_group_name_H-M   'P 1'
#
loop_
_entity.id
_entity.type
_entity.pdbx_description
1 polymer ?
#
loop_
_entity_poly.entity_id
_entity_poly.type
_entity_poly.pdbx_seq_one_letter_code
_entity_poly.pdbx_strand_id
1 'polypeptide(L)'
;MENGHEEGQYNGHDRRGREDYKDLDRLLDEASQSIEGEDLRGANETLKRAAVKAASMWGEVGRPRLPEHTRRLVGLIGEVQQDLDSPGQSAPNGFPEEISELRSRFEFEARRDAGQPTL
;
A
#
# COMPACT_ATOMS: atom_id res chain seq x y z
N MET A 1 2.00 -21.11 43.53
CA MET A 1 1.07 -22.07 42.92
C MET A 1 -0.19 -21.27 42.64
N GLU A 2 -0.67 -21.06 41.42
CA GLU A 2 -0.37 -21.63 40.12
C GLU A 2 -0.94 -20.65 39.07
N ASN A 3 -0.34 -20.71 37.90
CA ASN A 3 -0.52 -19.88 36.71
C ASN A 3 -1.95 -19.87 36.16
N GLY A 4 -2.27 -18.76 35.51
CA GLY A 4 -3.34 -18.65 34.52
C GLY A 4 -3.00 -17.54 33.55
N HIS A 5 -1.99 -17.79 32.71
CA HIS A 5 -1.71 -17.02 31.50
C HIS A 5 -2.99 -16.95 30.67
N GLU A 6 -3.56 -15.75 30.48
CA GLU A 6 -4.44 -15.51 29.35
C GLU A 6 -3.58 -14.96 28.21
N GLU A 7 -2.87 -15.90 27.59
CA GLU A 7 -2.21 -15.71 26.30
C GLU A 7 -3.27 -15.50 25.21
N GLY A 8 -2.92 -14.63 24.27
CA GLY A 8 -3.83 -14.00 23.32
C GLY A 8 -4.68 -14.94 22.48
N GLN A 9 -5.91 -14.49 22.24
CA GLN A 9 -6.68 -14.85 21.07
C GLN A 9 -7.03 -13.56 20.33
N TYR A 10 -6.04 -12.97 19.66
CA TYR A 10 -6.31 -12.18 18.47
C TYR A 10 -6.89 -13.17 17.46
N ASN A 11 -8.22 -13.20 17.36
CA ASN A 11 -8.91 -13.84 16.26
C ASN A 11 -8.36 -13.21 14.97
N GLY A 12 -7.54 -13.97 14.25
CA GLY A 12 -6.75 -13.54 13.10
C GLY A 12 -7.57 -13.28 11.84
N HIS A 13 -8.64 -12.48 11.94
CA HIS A 13 -9.46 -12.11 10.78
C HIS A 13 -10.23 -10.81 11.02
N ASP A 14 -9.59 -9.82 11.65
CA ASP A 14 -10.20 -8.50 11.74
C ASP A 14 -10.25 -7.91 10.32
N ARG A 15 -11.47 -7.60 9.89
CA ARG A 15 -11.81 -7.03 8.58
C ARG A 15 -10.86 -5.86 8.32
N ARG A 16 -10.27 -5.78 7.11
CA ARG A 16 -9.50 -4.61 6.64
C ARG A 16 -10.09 -3.33 7.23
N GLY A 17 -9.40 -2.77 8.20
CA GLY A 17 -9.95 -1.72 9.05
C GLY A 17 -9.88 -0.38 8.34
N ARG A 18 -10.72 0.57 8.74
CA ARG A 18 -10.60 1.97 8.29
C ARG A 18 -9.20 2.53 8.56
N GLU A 19 -8.55 2.08 9.63
CA GLU A 19 -7.19 2.46 10.00
C GLU A 19 -6.16 1.91 9.02
N ASP A 20 -6.33 0.68 8.51
CA ASP A 20 -5.42 0.12 7.50
C ASP A 20 -5.40 0.94 6.21
N TYR A 21 -6.58 1.37 5.75
CA TYR A 21 -6.69 2.23 4.58
C TYR A 21 -6.11 3.63 4.80
N LYS A 22 -6.22 4.18 6.02
CA LYS A 22 -5.58 5.46 6.37
C LYS A 22 -4.06 5.36 6.41
N ASP A 23 -3.52 4.30 7.00
CA ASP A 23 -2.08 4.05 7.00
C ASP A 23 -1.55 3.92 5.57
N LEU A 24 -2.28 3.18 4.72
CA LEU A 24 -1.91 3.01 3.32
C LEU A 24 -1.97 4.32 2.54
N ASP A 25 -3.02 5.13 2.73
CA ASP A 25 -3.12 6.45 2.11
C ASP A 25 -1.97 7.37 2.55
N ARG A 26 -1.63 7.36 3.85
CA ARG A 26 -0.52 8.15 4.39
C ARG A 26 0.82 7.75 3.76
N LEU A 27 1.09 6.45 3.64
CA LEU A 27 2.33 5.96 3.01
C LEU A 27 2.42 6.37 1.53
N LEU A 28 1.30 6.34 0.80
CA LEU A 28 1.27 6.78 -0.59
C LEU A 28 1.46 8.30 -0.71
N ASP A 29 0.87 9.09 0.19
CA ASP A 29 1.09 10.54 0.27
C ASP A 29 2.56 10.87 0.57
N GLU A 30 3.16 10.21 1.58
CA GLU A 30 4.58 10.35 1.93
C GLU A 30 5.51 9.98 0.75
N ALA A 31 5.16 8.95 -0.03
CA ALA A 31 5.90 8.57 -1.23
C ALA A 31 5.79 9.63 -2.34
N SER A 32 4.60 10.19 -2.55
CA SER A 32 4.37 11.27 -3.53
C SER A 32 5.22 12.49 -3.19
N GLN A 33 5.19 12.94 -1.94
CA GLN A 33 5.97 14.08 -1.47
C GLN A 33 7.48 13.84 -1.62
N SER A 34 7.93 12.60 -1.40
CA SER A 34 9.35 12.23 -1.58
C SER A 34 9.76 12.31 -3.04
N ILE A 35 8.90 11.91 -3.99
CA ILE A 35 9.16 12.07 -5.43
C ILE A 35 9.21 13.54 -5.83
N GLU A 36 8.26 14.34 -5.35
CA GLU A 36 8.23 15.79 -5.61
C GLU A 36 9.46 16.51 -5.02
N GLY A 37 10.00 15.99 -3.91
CA GLY A 37 11.25 16.42 -3.31
C GLY A 37 12.51 15.80 -3.93
N GLU A 38 12.39 15.12 -5.07
CA GLU A 38 13.48 14.46 -5.81
C GLU A 38 14.20 13.34 -5.02
N ASP A 39 13.63 12.86 -3.92
CA ASP A 39 14.13 11.75 -3.12
C ASP A 39 13.49 10.42 -3.56
N LEU A 40 13.90 9.96 -4.75
CA LEU A 40 13.42 8.70 -5.31
C LEU A 40 13.75 7.48 -4.44
N ARG A 41 14.84 7.54 -3.66
CA ARG A 41 15.21 6.45 -2.74
C ARG A 41 14.23 6.38 -1.58
N GLY A 42 13.97 7.50 -0.91
CA GLY A 42 12.96 7.55 0.17
C GLY A 42 11.56 7.21 -0.33
N ALA A 43 11.20 7.65 -1.52
CA ALA A 43 9.95 7.27 -2.18
C ALA A 43 9.85 5.75 -2.38
N ASN A 44 10.90 5.12 -2.92
CA ASN A 44 10.92 3.67 -3.17
C ASN A 44 10.78 2.87 -1.86
N GLU A 45 11.49 3.26 -0.80
CA GLU A 45 11.37 2.61 0.51
C GLU A 45 9.96 2.76 1.09
N THR A 46 9.34 3.93 0.91
CA THR A 46 7.97 4.19 1.38
C THR A 46 6.95 3.38 0.59
N LEU A 47 7.09 3.30 -0.73
CA LEU A 47 6.25 2.46 -1.60
C LEU A 47 6.38 0.98 -1.23
N LYS A 48 7.58 0.49 -0.90
CA LYS A 48 7.79 -0.88 -0.39
C LYS A 48 6.99 -1.14 0.90
N ARG A 49 6.96 -0.19 1.84
CA ARG A 49 6.14 -0.29 3.06
C ARG A 49 4.65 -0.30 2.73
N ALA A 50 4.20 0.56 1.80
CA ALA A 50 2.83 0.59 1.31
C ALA A 50 2.44 -0.77 0.70
N ALA A 51 3.32 -1.38 -0.11
CA ALA A 51 3.07 -2.67 -0.71
C ALA A 51 2.97 -3.81 0.32
N VAL A 52 3.81 -3.80 1.36
CA VAL A 52 3.71 -4.78 2.47
C VAL A 52 2.39 -4.62 3.23
N LYS A 53 1.96 -3.38 3.51
CA LYS A 53 0.68 -3.09 4.15
C LYS A 53 -0.48 -3.58 3.28
N ALA A 54 -0.51 -3.20 2.00
CA ALA A 54 -1.53 -3.64 1.06
C ALA A 54 -1.52 -5.18 0.92
N ALA A 55 -0.36 -5.81 0.76
CA ALA A 55 -0.27 -7.26 0.70
C ALA A 55 -0.82 -7.92 1.98
N SER A 56 -0.57 -7.36 3.17
CA SER A 56 -1.14 -7.89 4.43
C SER A 56 -2.67 -7.73 4.51
N MET A 57 -3.23 -6.68 3.89
CA MET A 57 -4.68 -6.44 3.86
C MET A 57 -5.45 -7.43 2.98
N TRP A 58 -4.83 -7.95 1.91
CA TRP A 58 -5.46 -8.86 0.95
C TRP A 58 -4.82 -10.25 0.85
N GLY A 59 -3.70 -10.46 1.53
CA GLY A 59 -2.93 -11.71 1.58
C GLY A 59 -3.51 -12.70 2.57
N GLU A 60 -4.71 -13.20 2.29
CA GLU A 60 -5.28 -14.32 3.04
C GLU A 60 -4.76 -15.66 2.52
N VAL A 61 -4.52 -16.60 3.45
CA VAL A 61 -4.26 -18.01 3.13
C VAL A 61 -5.46 -18.56 2.34
N GLY A 62 -5.20 -19.02 1.11
CA GLY A 62 -6.23 -19.57 0.21
C GLY A 62 -6.74 -18.61 -0.88
N ARG A 63 -6.33 -17.34 -0.88
CA ARG A 63 -6.52 -16.44 -2.04
C ARG A 63 -5.22 -16.37 -2.85
N PRO A 64 -5.12 -17.06 -4.00
CA PRO A 64 -3.86 -17.17 -4.73
C PRO A 64 -3.42 -15.88 -5.43
N ARG A 65 -4.22 -14.80 -5.38
CA ARG A 65 -3.97 -13.59 -6.17
C ARG A 65 -4.35 -12.32 -5.41
N LEU A 66 -3.38 -11.42 -5.26
CA LEU A 66 -3.58 -10.05 -4.80
C LEU A 66 -4.51 -9.29 -5.77
N PRO A 67 -5.29 -8.29 -5.30
CA PRO A 67 -6.03 -7.40 -6.18
C PRO A 67 -5.13 -6.67 -7.18
N GLU A 68 -5.70 -6.24 -8.30
CA GLU A 68 -4.96 -5.55 -9.36
C GLU A 68 -4.25 -4.29 -8.87
N HIS A 69 -4.90 -3.47 -8.04
CA HIS A 69 -4.32 -2.25 -7.48
C HIS A 69 -3.10 -2.52 -6.59
N THR A 70 -3.11 -3.61 -5.82
CA THR A 70 -1.95 -4.04 -5.03
C THR A 70 -0.81 -4.50 -5.94
N ARG A 71 -1.13 -5.18 -7.05
CA ARG A 71 -0.12 -5.56 -8.05
C ARG A 71 0.44 -4.34 -8.78
N ARG A 72 -0.39 -3.33 -9.10
CA ARG A 72 0.09 -2.08 -9.71
C ARG A 72 1.03 -1.35 -8.78
N LEU A 73 0.73 -1.28 -7.48
CA LEU A 73 1.65 -0.75 -6.47
C LEU A 73 3.01 -1.50 -6.46
N VAL A 74 3.00 -2.82 -6.60
CA VAL A 74 4.26 -3.60 -6.74
C VAL A 74 4.98 -3.29 -8.06
N GLY A 75 4.24 -3.11 -9.15
CA GLY A 75 4.79 -2.67 -10.44
C GLY A 75 5.49 -1.31 -10.33
N LEU A 76 4.83 -0.35 -9.69
CA LEU A 76 5.35 1.00 -9.47
C LEU A 76 6.66 1.00 -8.70
N ILE A 77 6.81 0.14 -7.69
CA ILE A 77 8.11 -0.04 -7.00
C ILE A 77 9.21 -0.47 -7.98
N GLY A 78 8.88 -1.37 -8.90
CA GLY A 78 9.81 -1.83 -9.94
C GLY A 78 10.19 -0.71 -10.91
N GLU A 79 9.22 0.12 -11.31
CA GLU A 79 9.43 1.28 -12.19
C GLU A 79 10.32 2.33 -11.50
N VAL A 80 10.07 2.67 -10.24
CA VAL A 80 10.91 3.59 -9.46
C VAL A 80 12.30 2.99 -9.21
N GLN A 81 12.41 1.67 -8.98
CA GLN A 81 13.70 1.00 -8.80
C GLN A 81 14.53 1.04 -10.10
N GLN A 82 13.90 0.84 -11.26
CA GLN A 82 14.58 0.95 -12.55
C GLN A 82 15.12 2.36 -12.80
N ASP A 83 14.35 3.40 -12.45
CA ASP A 83 14.82 4.78 -12.59
C ASP A 83 15.97 5.11 -11.62
N LEU A 84 15.94 4.56 -10.40
CA LEU A 84 17.07 4.65 -9.47
C LEU A 84 18.34 3.97 -9.99
N ASP A 85 18.22 2.79 -10.61
CA ASP A 85 19.35 2.02 -11.14
C ASP A 85 19.86 2.58 -12.48
N SER A 86 19.05 3.36 -13.20
CA SER A 86 19.39 3.95 -14.51
C SER A 86 18.69 5.30 -14.71
N PRO A 87 19.19 6.36 -14.03
CA PRO A 87 18.53 7.66 -14.05
C PRO A 87 18.50 8.25 -15.46
N GLY A 88 17.29 8.59 -15.93
CA GLY A 88 17.06 9.23 -17.23
C GLY A 88 16.50 8.33 -18.33
N GLN A 89 16.14 7.08 -18.02
CA GLN A 89 15.49 6.16 -18.97
C GLN A 89 13.95 6.22 -18.91
N SER A 90 13.41 6.62 -17.77
CA SER A 90 11.99 6.89 -17.55
C SER A 90 11.85 8.29 -16.95
N ALA A 91 11.11 9.20 -17.55
CA ALA A 91 10.92 10.52 -16.94
C ALA A 91 10.11 10.35 -15.63
N PRO A 92 10.62 10.76 -14.45
CA PRO A 92 9.95 10.57 -13.16
C PRO A 92 8.64 11.37 -13.01
N ASN A 93 8.27 12.18 -14.00
CA ASN A 93 7.09 13.03 -13.98
C ASN A 93 5.76 12.27 -13.90
N GLY A 94 5.72 10.97 -14.25
CA GLY A 94 4.51 10.15 -14.17
C GLY A 94 4.18 9.63 -12.76
N PHE A 95 5.19 9.45 -11.90
CA PHE A 95 4.99 8.74 -10.63
C PHE A 95 4.01 9.43 -9.66
N PRO A 96 3.96 10.76 -9.51
CA PRO A 96 2.98 11.41 -8.66
C PRO A 96 1.52 11.16 -9.12
N GLU A 97 1.29 11.15 -10.44
CA GLU A 97 -0.03 10.86 -11.01
C GLU A 97 -0.44 9.41 -10.72
N GLU A 98 0.47 8.46 -10.92
CA GLU A 98 0.22 7.05 -10.64
C GLU A 98 -0.05 6.75 -9.16
N ILE A 99 0.66 7.44 -8.27
CA ILE A 99 0.41 7.35 -6.82
C ILE A 99 -0.97 7.92 -6.49
N SER A 100 -1.35 9.04 -7.09
CA SER A 100 -2.67 9.64 -6.93
C SER A 100 -3.79 8.69 -7.39
N GLU A 101 -3.63 8.03 -8.53
CA GLU A 101 -4.57 7.01 -9.02
C GLU A 101 -4.68 5.82 -8.06
N LEU A 102 -3.54 5.32 -7.56
CA LEU A 102 -3.53 4.25 -6.55
C LEU A 102 -4.26 4.66 -5.28
N ARG A 103 -4.05 5.88 -4.78
CA ARG A 103 -4.76 6.41 -3.60
C ARG A 103 -6.26 6.47 -3.83
N SER A 104 -6.71 7.00 -4.96
CA SER A 104 -8.13 7.03 -5.32
C SER A 104 -8.72 5.62 -5.36
N ARG A 105 -7.96 4.65 -5.89
CA ARG A 105 -8.39 3.25 -5.96
C ARG A 105 -8.49 2.61 -4.57
N PHE A 106 -7.53 2.85 -3.68
CA PHE A 106 -7.60 2.35 -2.30
C PHE A 106 -8.72 3.01 -1.50
N GLU A 107 -8.98 4.30 -1.72
CA GLU A 107 -10.12 4.99 -1.12
C GLU A 107 -11.46 4.35 -1.54
N PHE A 108 -11.59 4.03 -2.83
CA PHE A 108 -12.76 3.31 -3.35
C PHE A 108 -12.95 1.96 -2.65
N GLU A 109 -11.88 1.18 -2.49
CA GLU A 109 -11.94 -0.12 -1.79
C GLU A 109 -12.29 0.06 -0.31
N ALA A 110 -11.80 1.12 0.35
CA ALA A 110 -12.14 1.47 1.72
C ALA A 110 -13.64 1.75 1.88
N ARG A 111 -14.22 2.53 0.95
CA ARG A 111 -15.67 2.82 0.92
C ARG A 111 -16.49 1.55 0.69
N ARG A 112 -16.04 0.69 -0.23
CA ARG A 112 -16.69 -0.59 -0.51
C ARG A 112 -16.69 -1.52 0.69
N ASP A 113 -15.55 -1.66 1.37
CA ASP A 113 -15.42 -2.50 2.57
C ASP A 113 -16.20 -1.93 3.77
N ALA A 114 -16.37 -0.61 3.84
CA ALA A 114 -17.23 0.06 4.82
C ALA A 114 -18.73 -0.05 4.51
N GLY A 115 -19.12 -0.69 3.40
CA GLY A 115 -20.51 -0.80 2.96
C GLY A 115 -21.12 0.53 2.50
N GLN A 116 -20.28 1.51 2.12
CA GLN A 116 -20.72 2.81 1.61
C GLN A 116 -21.01 2.71 0.11
N PRO A 117 -21.98 3.48 -0.41
CA PRO A 117 -22.27 3.50 -1.84
C PRO A 117 -21.07 4.03 -2.62
N THR A 118 -20.60 3.23 -3.56
CA THR A 118 -19.62 3.63 -4.57
C THR A 118 -20.38 4.21 -5.77
N LEU A 119 -20.34 5.54 -5.92
CA LEU A 119 -20.94 6.27 -7.04
C LEU A 119 -20.11 6.11 -8.32
#